data_AF-A0A843HSD4-F1
#
_entry.id   AF-A0A843HSD4-F1
#
_cell.length_a   1.000
_cell.length_b   1.000
_cell.length_c   1.000
_cell.angle_alpha   90.00
_cell.angle_beta   90.00
_cell.angle_gamma   90.00
#
_symmetry.space_group_name_H-M   'P 1'
#
loop_
_entity.id
_entity.type
_entity.pdbx_description
1 polymer ?
#
loop_
_entity_poly.entity_id
_entity_poly.type
_entity_poly.pdbx_seq_one_letter_code
_entity_poly.pdbx_strand_id
1 'polypeptide(L)'
;MIVGILAIFATGTAIAYYSAKYHIYMDLLTRGAGFGYLSSTITSLIYAAFTFIFYALEGSIMAQAITFYTGIFTNIAYLVVGLVMIPLITYGMTLLNKLQHYTQYLWIIP
;
A
#
# COMPACT_ATOMS: atom_id res chain seq x y z
N MET A 1 14.38 -16.85 1.60
CA MET A 1 13.86 -15.73 2.41
C MET A 1 14.87 -14.58 2.52
N ILE A 2 16.09 -14.82 3.02
CA ILE A 2 17.12 -13.78 3.22
C ILE A 2 17.52 -13.06 1.91
N VAL A 3 17.73 -13.81 0.82
CA VAL A 3 18.09 -13.23 -0.49
C VAL A 3 17.04 -12.23 -0.99
N GLY A 4 15.75 -12.52 -0.79
CA GLY A 4 14.67 -11.63 -1.18
C GLY A 4 14.66 -10.33 -0.37
N ILE A 5 14.90 -10.42 0.94
CA ILE A 5 14.97 -9.24 1.82
C ILE A 5 16.13 -8.33 1.38
N LEU A 6 17.31 -8.90 1.15
CA LEU A 6 18.48 -8.15 0.70
C LEU A 6 18.24 -7.51 -0.67
N ALA A 7 17.60 -8.23 -1.60
CA ALA A 7 17.26 -7.69 -2.91
C ALA A 7 16.27 -6.51 -2.82
N ILE A 8 15.22 -6.63 -2.00
CA ILE A 8 14.24 -5.56 -1.79
C ILE A 8 14.88 -4.34 -1.14
N PHE A 9 15.70 -4.54 -0.11
CA PHE A 9 16.40 -3.43 0.55
C PHE A 9 17.37 -2.74 -0.42
N ALA A 10 18.23 -3.50 -1.12
CA ALA A 10 19.20 -2.93 -2.04
C ALA A 10 18.53 -2.12 -3.16
N THR A 11 17.51 -2.70 -3.81
CA THR A 11 16.80 -2.05 -4.92
C THR A 11 15.90 -0.91 -4.43
N GLY A 12 15.13 -1.12 -3.36
CA GLY A 12 14.23 -0.12 -2.79
C GLY A 12 14.97 1.11 -2.29
N THR A 13 16.13 0.94 -1.65
CA THR A 13 16.94 2.06 -1.16
C THR A 13 17.50 2.87 -2.33
N ALA A 14 17.98 2.22 -3.38
CA ALA A 14 18.47 2.90 -4.58
C ALA A 14 17.36 3.73 -5.24
N ILE A 15 16.18 3.13 -5.46
CA ILE A 15 15.03 3.80 -6.08
C ILE A 15 14.58 5.00 -5.22
N ALA A 16 14.43 4.80 -3.91
CA ALA A 16 14.01 5.85 -2.99
C ALA A 16 14.99 7.03 -2.97
N TYR A 17 16.30 6.77 -3.00
CA TYR A 17 17.32 7.81 -3.04
C TYR A 17 17.20 8.69 -4.30
N TYR A 18 17.05 8.08 -5.48
CA TYR A 18 16.88 8.83 -6.73
C TYR A 18 15.54 9.58 -6.77
N SER A 19 14.44 8.95 -6.34
CA SER A 19 13.14 9.63 -6.25
C SER A 19 13.17 10.84 -5.31
N ALA A 20 13.82 10.72 -4.15
CA ALA A 20 13.92 11.81 -3.18
C ALA A 20 14.85 12.94 -3.67
N LYS A 21 16.01 12.60 -4.24
CA LYS A 21 16.97 13.60 -4.74
C LYS A 21 16.39 14.45 -5.87
N TYR A 22 15.65 13.81 -6.79
CA TYR A 22 15.09 14.48 -7.97
C TYR A 22 13.62 14.88 -7.81
N HIS A 23 13.00 14.60 -6.66
CA HIS A 23 11.59 14.88 -6.36
C HIS A 23 10.62 14.34 -7.44
N ILE A 24 10.93 13.14 -7.97
CA ILE A 24 10.16 12.49 -9.02
C ILE A 24 9.47 11.24 -8.50
N TYR A 25 8.26 11.01 -9.01
CA TYR A 25 7.56 9.76 -8.80
C TYR A 25 8.26 8.58 -9.46
N MET A 26 8.05 7.40 -8.91
CA MET A 26 8.72 6.18 -9.36
C MET A 26 8.34 5.78 -10.79
N ASP A 27 7.12 6.05 -11.23
CA ASP A 27 6.66 5.86 -12.61
C ASP A 27 7.31 6.85 -13.60
N LEU A 28 7.91 7.94 -13.13
CA LEU A 28 8.67 8.88 -13.98
C LEU A 28 10.13 8.42 -14.17
N LEU A 29 10.68 7.62 -13.25
CA LEU A 29 12.02 7.04 -13.40
C LEU A 29 12.12 6.17 -14.66
N THR A 30 11.04 5.48 -15.05
CA THR A 30 11.01 4.65 -16.27
C THR A 30 11.08 5.50 -17.55
N ARG A 31 10.62 6.76 -17.51
CA ARG A 31 10.82 7.73 -18.60
C ARG A 31 12.29 8.10 -18.74
N GLY A 32 12.97 8.33 -17.62
CA GLY A 32 14.41 8.64 -17.58
C GLY A 32 15.31 7.46 -17.96
N ALA A 33 14.81 6.22 -17.82
CA ALA A 33 15.52 4.99 -18.16
C ALA A 33 15.45 4.62 -19.66
N GLY A 34 14.91 5.49 -20.53
CA GLY A 34 14.90 5.29 -21.98
C GLY A 34 13.65 4.60 -22.55
N PHE A 35 12.67 4.26 -21.71
CA PHE A 35 11.43 3.59 -22.15
C PHE A 35 10.28 4.57 -22.52
N GLY A 36 10.54 5.88 -22.50
CA GLY A 36 9.60 6.91 -22.93
C GLY A 36 8.29 6.98 -22.10
N TYR A 37 7.27 7.66 -22.64
CA TYR A 37 6.00 7.90 -21.95
C TYR A 37 5.13 6.65 -21.75
N LEU A 38 5.21 5.68 -22.68
CA LEU A 38 4.36 4.48 -22.64
C LEU A 38 4.64 3.60 -21.42
N SER A 39 5.91 3.46 -21.06
CA SER A 39 6.33 2.67 -19.90
C SER A 39 5.85 3.25 -18.58
N SER A 40 5.89 4.57 -18.42
CA SER A 40 5.38 5.26 -17.24
C SER A 40 3.89 5.01 -17.04
N THR A 41 3.10 5.04 -18.10
CA THR A 41 1.67 4.69 -18.05
C THR A 41 1.47 3.24 -17.62
N ILE A 42 2.18 2.30 -18.24
CA ILE A 42 2.07 0.87 -17.90
C ILE A 42 2.48 0.62 -16.44
N THR A 43 3.60 1.20 -15.99
CA THR A 43 4.06 1.05 -14.60
C THR A 43 3.07 1.66 -13.61
N SER A 44 2.51 2.84 -13.90
CA SER A 44 1.47 3.43 -13.05
C SER A 44 0.19 2.58 -12.99
N LEU A 45 -0.20 1.95 -14.10
CA LEU A 45 -1.35 1.07 -14.18
C LEU A 45 -1.12 -0.20 -13.35
N ILE A 46 0.07 -0.79 -13.46
CA ILE A 46 0.47 -1.94 -12.64
C ILE A 46 0.43 -1.58 -11.16
N TYR A 47 1.00 -0.42 -10.77
CA TYR A 47 0.96 0.05 -9.39
C TYR A 47 -0.47 0.21 -8.86
N ALA A 48 -1.33 0.89 -9.64
CA ALA A 48 -2.73 1.07 -9.27
C ALA A 48 -3.47 -0.28 -9.13
N ALA A 49 -3.26 -1.21 -10.07
CA ALA A 49 -3.87 -2.54 -10.02
C ALA A 49 -3.43 -3.31 -8.77
N PHE A 50 -2.15 -3.28 -8.42
CA PHE A 50 -1.66 -3.91 -7.19
C PHE A 50 -2.31 -3.32 -5.94
N THR A 51 -2.49 -2.00 -5.89
CA THR A 51 -3.22 -1.36 -4.77
C THR A 51 -4.64 -1.88 -4.65
N PHE A 52 -5.37 -2.05 -5.76
CA PHE A 52 -6.73 -2.62 -5.72
C PHE A 52 -6.75 -4.08 -5.28
N ILE A 53 -5.78 -4.89 -5.73
CA ILE A 53 -5.68 -6.30 -5.34
C ILE A 53 -5.45 -6.42 -3.83
N PHE A 54 -4.48 -5.67 -3.27
CA PHE A 54 -4.21 -5.70 -1.83
C PHE A 54 -5.35 -5.11 -1.02
N TYR A 55 -6.00 -4.04 -1.49
CA TYR A 55 -7.18 -3.49 -0.85
C TYR A 55 -8.32 -4.53 -0.75
N ALA A 56 -8.60 -5.26 -1.83
CA ALA A 56 -9.61 -6.30 -1.82
C ALA A 56 -9.21 -7.49 -0.93
N LEU A 57 -7.95 -7.93 -1.00
CA LEU A 57 -7.43 -9.04 -0.22
C LEU A 57 -7.44 -8.75 1.28
N GLU A 58 -6.78 -7.67 1.70
CA GLU A 58 -6.72 -7.26 3.12
C GLU A 58 -8.11 -6.89 3.65
N GLY A 59 -8.92 -6.21 2.82
CA GLY A 59 -10.31 -5.91 3.14
C GLY A 59 -11.14 -7.17 3.38
N SER A 60 -10.89 -8.25 2.61
CA SER A 60 -11.59 -9.51 2.79
C SER A 60 -11.20 -10.25 4.07
N ILE A 61 -9.93 -10.19 4.45
CA ILE A 61 -9.44 -10.77 5.70
C ILE A 61 -10.03 -10.00 6.88
N MET A 62 -10.04 -8.67 6.80
CA MET A 62 -10.59 -7.80 7.84
C MET A 62 -12.10 -7.97 8.02
N ALA A 63 -12.86 -8.06 6.93
CA ALA A 63 -14.31 -8.30 6.98
C ALA A 63 -14.64 -9.65 7.63
N GLN A 64 -13.88 -10.70 7.30
CA GLN A 64 -14.02 -12.02 7.94
C GLN A 64 -13.70 -11.95 9.44
N ALA A 65 -12.64 -11.24 9.82
CA ALA A 65 -12.31 -11.04 11.24
C ALA A 65 -13.45 -10.32 11.99
N ILE A 66 -14.01 -9.25 11.41
CA ILE A 66 -15.15 -8.53 12.01
C ILE A 66 -16.35 -9.45 12.19
N THR A 67 -16.72 -10.22 11.17
CA THR A 67 -17.82 -11.19 11.27
C THR A 67 -17.55 -12.23 12.37
N PHE A 68 -16.31 -12.70 12.53
CA PHE A 68 -15.95 -13.64 13.59
C PHE A 68 -16.08 -13.04 15.00
N TYR A 69 -15.66 -11.79 15.22
CA TYR A 69 -15.71 -11.14 16.53
C TYR A 69 -17.08 -10.56 16.90
N THR A 70 -17.86 -10.08 15.91
CA THR A 70 -19.10 -9.34 16.13
C THR A 70 -20.37 -10.12 15.72
N GLY A 71 -20.22 -11.22 14.99
CA GLY A 71 -21.35 -12.01 14.48
C GLY A 71 -22.14 -11.35 13.34
N ILE A 72 -21.70 -10.19 12.85
CA ILE A 72 -22.39 -9.46 11.76
C ILE A 72 -22.27 -10.23 10.44
N PHE A 73 -23.36 -10.25 9.65
CA PHE A 73 -23.37 -10.81 8.29
C PHE A 73 -22.22 -10.29 7.43
N THR A 74 -21.51 -11.19 6.76
CA THR A 74 -20.28 -10.89 6.00
C THR A 74 -20.48 -9.79 4.95
N ASN A 75 -21.65 -9.73 4.31
CA ASN A 75 -21.96 -8.71 3.31
C ASN A 75 -21.91 -7.28 3.86
N ILE A 76 -22.38 -7.08 5.10
CA ILE A 76 -22.36 -5.77 5.76
C ILE A 76 -20.93 -5.45 6.19
N ALA A 77 -20.19 -6.45 6.69
CA ALA A 77 -18.79 -6.28 7.09
C ALA A 77 -17.92 -5.82 5.91
N TYR A 78 -18.09 -6.38 4.70
CA TYR A 78 -17.39 -5.91 3.49
C TYR A 78 -17.67 -4.44 3.18
N LEU A 79 -18.93 -4.02 3.27
CA LEU A 79 -19.34 -2.65 2.99
C LEU A 79 -18.73 -1.68 4.01
N VAL A 80 -18.77 -2.04 5.30
CA VAL A 80 -18.20 -1.23 6.38
C VAL A 80 -16.68 -1.08 6.22
N VAL A 81 -15.94 -2.18 6.00
CA VAL A 81 -14.49 -2.13 5.80
C VAL A 81 -14.13 -1.24 4.62
N GLY A 82 -14.85 -1.37 3.50
CA GLY A 82 -14.59 -0.55 2.33
C GLY A 82 -14.87 0.93 2.57
N LEU A 83 -15.99 1.27 3.22
CA LEU A 83 -16.33 2.65 3.54
C LEU A 83 -15.33 3.30 4.50
N VAL A 84 -14.84 2.58 5.50
CA VAL A 84 -13.86 3.10 6.48
C VAL A 84 -12.51 3.39 5.81
N MET A 85 -12.15 2.66 4.75
CA MET A 85 -10.90 2.89 4.03
C MET A 85 -10.92 4.17 3.17
N ILE A 86 -12.07 4.63 2.68
CA ILE A 86 -12.18 5.86 1.89
C ILE A 86 -11.66 7.10 2.64
N PRO A 87 -12.12 7.44 3.87
CA PRO A 87 -11.58 8.58 4.58
C PRO A 87 -10.09 8.39 4.86
N LEU A 88 -9.65 7.17 5.19
CA LEU A 88 -8.25 6.88 5.47
C LEU A 88 -7.31 7.27 4.32
N ILE A 89 -7.69 6.94 3.08
CA ILE A 89 -6.90 7.31 1.89
C ILE A 89 -7.00 8.79 1.55
N THR A 90 -8.14 9.46 1.82
CA THR A 90 -8.32 10.88 1.48
C THR A 90 -7.45 11.82 2.31
N TYR A 91 -7.16 11.48 3.57
CA TYR A 91 -6.26 12.26 4.42
C TYR A 91 -4.77 11.98 4.14
N GLY A 92 -4.47 11.08 3.20
CA GLY A 92 -3.13 10.81 2.69
C GLY A 92 -2.13 10.29 3.74
N MET A 93 -0.86 10.59 3.50
CA MET A 93 0.26 10.06 4.29
C MET A 93 0.28 10.54 5.75
N THR A 94 -0.26 11.72 6.06
CA THR A 94 -0.19 12.29 7.42
C THR A 94 -1.05 11.51 8.40
N LEU A 95 -2.27 11.12 7.99
CA LEU A 95 -3.14 10.29 8.83
C LEU A 95 -2.61 8.86 8.92
N LEU A 96 -2.13 8.30 7.79
CA LEU A 96 -1.56 6.97 7.76
C LEU A 96 -0.36 6.84 8.70
N ASN A 97 0.57 7.80 8.69
CA ASN A 97 1.75 7.77 9.55
C ASN A 97 1.37 7.86 11.04
N LYS A 98 0.38 8.69 11.39
CA LYS A 98 -0.16 8.74 12.77
C LYS A 98 -0.72 7.39 13.20
N LEU A 99 -1.55 6.77 12.36
CA LEU A 99 -2.14 5.45 12.65
C LEU A 99 -1.09 4.35 12.74
N GLN A 100 -0.10 4.36 11.84
CA GLN A 100 1.02 3.41 11.88
C GLN A 100 1.82 3.57 13.17
N HIS A 101 2.09 4.79 13.63
CA HIS A 101 2.82 5.00 14.88
C HIS A 101 2.08 4.41 16.09
N TYR A 102 0.76 4.62 16.20
CA TYR A 102 -0.05 4.02 17.27
C TYR A 102 -0.14 2.49 17.16
N THR A 103 -0.41 1.98 15.96
CA THR A 103 -0.60 0.53 15.76
C THR A 103 0.72 -0.24 15.89
N GLN A 104 1.83 0.25 15.34
CA GLN A 104 3.13 -0.41 15.48
C GLN A 104 3.54 -0.57 16.94
N TYR A 105 3.26 0.43 17.79
CA TYR A 105 3.53 0.33 19.22
C TYR A 105 2.70 -0.77 19.89
N LEU A 106 1.41 -0.88 19.53
CA LEU A 106 0.53 -1.94 20.03
C LEU A 106 1.02 -3.35 19.66
N TRP A 107 1.58 -3.52 18.46
CA TRP A 107 2.10 -4.82 17.99
C TRP A 107 3.43 -5.25 18.60
N ILE A 108 4.21 -4.31 19.15
CA ILE A 108 5.52 -4.61 19.79
C ILE A 108 5.33 -5.23 21.19
N ILE A 109 4.20 -4.94 21.84
CA ILE A 109 3.85 -5.54 23.12
C ILE A 109 3.18 -6.89 22.80
N PRO A 110 3.79 -8.04 23.14
CA PRO A 110 3.29 -9.36 22.78
C PRO A 110 1.99 -9.72 23.51
#